data_AF-A0A8X6G308-F1
#
_entry.id   AF-A0A8X6G308-F1
#
_cell.length_a   1.000
_cell.length_b   1.000
_cell.length_c   1.000
_cell.angle_alpha   90.00
_cell.angle_beta   90.00
_cell.angle_gamma   90.00
#
_symmetry.space_group_name_H-M   'P 1'
#
loop_
_entity.id
_entity.type
_entity.pdbx_description
1 polymer ?
#
loop_
_entity_poly.entity_id
_entity_poly.type
_entity_poly.pdbx_seq_one_letter_code
_entity_poly.pdbx_strand_id
1 'polypeptide(L)'
;MLLSYFTIKHVKIDKKRFNIGAFILHRLWRIMPVYYFIILFGCLVPLMGSGPMFHETMVDSIYPCFQYWWRNILFINNYYHMRDMCMLHTWYVSVDMQLYLVSILVLLAFLRSEKLGVAISVFIILISIVYSGAITYAYDLMPTLTVAYTDPDDRQLFFFYTYANTLSRAGPYFIGILFGYMMIKKPDIQISKKLQVICWCVSAGACGCVIFITSSWFKVYYPSTLQLVIYASLIK
;
A
#
# COMPACT_ATOMS: atom_id res chain seq x y z
N MET A 1 -4.41 10.33 2.84
CA MET A 1 -3.94 11.04 4.05
C MET A 1 -4.29 12.53 4.07
N LEU A 2 -3.95 13.32 3.04
CA LEU A 2 -4.35 14.74 2.99
C LEU A 2 -5.88 14.93 2.93
N LEU A 3 -6.57 14.05 2.20
CA LEU A 3 -8.03 14.07 2.07
C LEU A 3 -8.74 13.79 3.41
N SER A 4 -8.25 12.80 4.18
CA SER A 4 -8.75 12.51 5.52
C SER A 4 -8.49 13.66 6.50
N TYR A 5 -7.35 14.34 6.38
CA TYR A 5 -7.05 15.56 7.13
C TYR A 5 -8.07 16.67 6.85
N PHE A 6 -8.29 16.99 5.58
CA PHE A 6 -9.25 18.03 5.19
C PHE A 6 -10.68 17.70 5.60
N THR A 7 -11.08 16.43 5.51
CA THR A 7 -12.41 15.99 5.95
C THR A 7 -12.62 16.17 7.45
N ILE A 8 -11.67 15.71 8.28
CA ILE A 8 -11.78 15.88 9.74
C ILE A 8 -11.84 17.37 10.07
N LYS A 9 -11.01 18.19 9.40
CA LYS A 9 -11.02 19.65 9.56
C LYS A 9 -12.40 20.24 9.19
N HIS A 10 -12.93 19.94 8.01
CA HIS A 10 -14.23 20.45 7.56
C HIS A 10 -15.42 20.01 8.43
N VAL A 11 -15.39 18.80 9.00
CA VAL A 11 -16.50 18.30 9.81
C VAL A 11 -16.40 18.78 11.25
N LYS A 12 -15.23 18.71 11.89
CA LYS A 12 -15.06 19.14 13.30
C LYS A 12 -14.97 20.65 13.46
N ILE A 13 -14.23 21.33 12.58
CA ILE A 13 -14.00 22.78 12.69
C ILE A 13 -15.14 23.54 12.03
N ASP A 14 -15.47 23.22 10.78
CA ASP A 14 -16.48 23.99 10.02
C ASP A 14 -17.92 23.50 10.26
N LYS A 15 -18.12 22.47 11.11
CA LYS A 15 -19.43 21.87 11.47
C LYS A 15 -20.31 21.45 10.27
N LYS A 16 -19.71 21.16 9.11
CA LYS A 16 -20.45 20.74 7.92
C LYS A 16 -20.82 19.27 7.98
N ARG A 17 -21.96 18.90 7.35
CA ARG A 17 -22.41 17.50 7.26
C ARG A 17 -21.40 16.68 6.44
N PHE A 18 -21.00 15.53 6.96
CA PHE A 18 -20.12 14.61 6.25
C PHE A 18 -20.91 13.82 5.20
N ASN A 19 -20.72 14.14 3.91
CA ASN A 19 -21.31 13.39 2.81
C ASN A 19 -20.32 12.32 2.31
N ILE A 20 -20.57 11.06 2.70
CA ILE A 20 -19.73 9.92 2.33
C ILE A 20 -19.69 9.72 0.81
N GLY A 21 -20.84 9.85 0.14
CA GLY A 21 -20.94 9.66 -1.30
C GLY A 21 -20.13 10.69 -2.08
N ALA A 22 -20.21 11.96 -1.71
CA ALA A 22 -19.41 13.02 -2.32
C ALA A 22 -17.90 12.80 -2.08
N PHE A 23 -17.52 12.33 -0.88
CA PHE A 23 -16.14 12.03 -0.56
C PHE A 23 -15.57 10.92 -1.45
N ILE A 24 -16.31 9.81 -1.60
CA ILE A 24 -15.93 8.70 -2.48
C ILE A 24 -15.88 9.17 -3.94
N LEU A 25 -16.93 9.84 -4.42
CA LEU A 25 -17.03 10.30 -5.81
C LEU A 25 -15.89 11.24 -6.19
N HIS A 26 -15.52 12.18 -5.32
CA HIS A 26 -14.41 13.09 -5.57
C HIS A 26 -13.09 12.34 -5.75
N ARG A 27 -12.84 11.29 -4.97
CA ARG A 27 -11.64 10.46 -5.12
C ARG A 27 -11.69 9.64 -6.41
N LEU A 28 -12.84 9.04 -6.71
CA LEU A 28 -13.03 8.28 -7.94
C LEU A 28 -12.82 9.15 -9.18
N TRP A 29 -13.42 10.34 -9.22
CA TRP A 29 -13.26 11.28 -10.35
C TRP A 29 -11.80 11.66 -10.61
N ARG A 30 -10.98 11.73 -9.55
CA ARG A 30 -9.55 12.01 -9.68
C ARG A 30 -8.75 10.82 -10.22
N ILE A 31 -9.05 9.60 -9.80
CA ILE A 31 -8.23 8.40 -10.10
C ILE A 31 -8.71 7.68 -11.36
N MET A 32 -10.03 7.51 -11.50
CA MET A 32 -10.64 6.70 -12.55
C MET A 32 -10.24 7.10 -13.98
N PRO A 33 -10.22 8.40 -14.37
CA PRO A 33 -9.97 8.76 -15.76
C PRO A 33 -8.59 8.28 -16.24
N VAL A 34 -7.56 8.54 -15.45
CA VAL A 34 -6.19 8.14 -15.78
C VAL A 34 -6.04 6.62 -15.69
N TYR A 35 -6.58 6.00 -14.65
CA TYR A 35 -6.45 4.57 -14.43
C TYR A 35 -7.11 3.75 -15.54
N TYR A 36 -8.33 4.13 -15.94
CA TYR A 36 -9.05 3.46 -17.02
C TYR A 36 -8.44 3.73 -18.39
N PHE A 37 -7.90 4.93 -18.61
CA PHE A 37 -7.15 5.23 -19.82
C PHE A 37 -5.92 4.32 -19.95
N ILE A 38 -5.18 4.09 -18.87
CA ILE A 38 -4.00 3.20 -18.89
C ILE A 38 -4.42 1.74 -19.16
N ILE A 39 -5.51 1.26 -18.56
CA ILE A 39 -6.02 -0.10 -18.82
C ILE A 39 -6.47 -0.24 -20.27
N LEU A 40 -7.23 0.73 -20.79
CA LEU A 40 -7.66 0.76 -22.18
C LEU A 40 -6.47 0.78 -23.13
N PHE A 41 -5.47 1.62 -22.85
CA PHE A 41 -4.24 1.68 -23.63
C PHE A 41 -3.52 0.34 -23.61
N GLY A 42 -3.42 -0.33 -22.45
CA GLY A 42 -2.87 -1.68 -22.33
C GLY A 42 -3.57 -2.69 -23.25
N CYS A 43 -4.90 -2.63 -23.37
CA CYS A 43 -5.65 -3.45 -24.33
C CYS A 43 -5.39 -3.09 -25.81
N LEU A 44 -4.94 -1.87 -26.12
CA LEU A 44 -4.70 -1.42 -27.50
C LEU A 44 -3.24 -1.64 -27.94
N VAL A 45 -2.27 -1.74 -27.02
CA VAL A 45 -0.84 -1.94 -27.32
C VAL A 45 -0.58 -3.07 -28.32
N PRO A 46 -1.22 -4.26 -28.27
CA PRO A 46 -0.96 -5.32 -29.24
C PRO A 46 -1.27 -4.95 -30.69
N LEU A 47 -2.15 -3.98 -30.92
CA LEU A 47 -2.53 -3.51 -32.25
C LEU A 47 -1.53 -2.49 -32.82
N MET A 48 -0.62 -1.97 -31.99
CA MET A 48 0.26 -0.84 -32.32
C MET A 48 1.67 -1.26 -32.77
N GLY A 49 2.00 -2.55 -32.72
CA GLY A 49 3.35 -3.05 -33.03
C GLY A 49 3.34 -4.38 -33.77
N SER A 50 4.37 -4.59 -34.58
CA SER A 50 4.63 -5.85 -35.27
C SER A 50 6.13 -6.13 -35.20
N GLY A 51 6.52 -7.22 -34.55
CA GLY A 51 7.91 -7.63 -34.43
C GLY A 51 8.03 -9.09 -33.98
N PRO A 52 9.15 -9.77 -34.28
CA PRO A 52 9.32 -11.19 -34.00
C PRO A 52 9.21 -11.54 -32.51
N MET A 53 9.78 -10.70 -31.63
CA MET A 53 9.62 -10.85 -30.17
C MET A 53 8.33 -10.21 -29.64
N PHE A 54 7.69 -9.35 -30.43
CA PHE A 54 6.52 -8.58 -29.99
C PHE A 54 5.33 -9.51 -29.75
N HIS A 55 5.09 -10.47 -30.65
CA HIS A 55 3.96 -11.39 -30.51
C HIS A 55 4.11 -12.31 -29.29
N GLU A 56 5.27 -12.95 -29.13
CA GLU A 56 5.51 -13.85 -27.98
C GLU A 56 5.50 -13.12 -26.63
N THR A 57 6.10 -11.93 -26.55
CA THR A 57 6.19 -11.20 -25.27
C THR A 57 4.89 -10.49 -24.89
N MET A 58 4.17 -9.94 -25.88
CA MET A 58 2.97 -9.13 -25.64
C MET A 58 1.72 -9.97 -25.44
N VAL A 59 1.58 -11.11 -26.14
CA VAL A 59 0.38 -11.95 -26.00
C VAL A 59 0.25 -12.45 -24.56
N ASP A 60 1.32 -12.99 -23.97
CA ASP A 60 1.28 -13.51 -22.59
C ASP A 60 1.10 -12.40 -21.55
N SER A 61 1.67 -11.22 -21.79
CA SER A 61 1.61 -10.09 -20.84
C SER A 61 0.28 -9.34 -20.89
N ILE A 62 -0.41 -9.30 -22.04
CA ILE A 62 -1.57 -8.44 -22.28
C ILE A 62 -2.88 -9.23 -22.32
N TYR A 63 -2.85 -10.54 -22.58
CA TYR A 63 -4.05 -11.39 -22.53
C TYR A 63 -4.86 -11.23 -21.22
N PRO A 64 -4.24 -11.12 -20.03
CA PRO A 64 -4.96 -10.84 -18.78
C PRO A 64 -5.71 -9.51 -18.79
N CYS A 65 -5.26 -8.50 -19.54
CA CYS A 65 -5.99 -7.23 -19.70
C CYS A 65 -7.34 -7.44 -20.41
N PHE A 66 -7.37 -8.20 -21.50
CA PHE A 66 -8.63 -8.46 -22.22
C PHE A 66 -9.59 -9.34 -21.42
N GLN A 67 -9.07 -10.33 -20.70
CA GLN A 67 -9.91 -11.26 -19.95
C GLN A 67 -10.39 -10.68 -18.61
N TYR A 68 -9.55 -9.86 -17.96
CA TYR A 68 -9.72 -9.47 -16.56
C TYR A 68 -9.67 -7.95 -16.30
N TRP A 69 -9.83 -7.09 -17.31
CA TRP A 69 -9.93 -5.63 -17.14
C TRP A 69 -10.95 -5.21 -16.08
N TRP A 70 -12.09 -5.91 -16.01
CA TRP A 70 -13.17 -5.64 -15.06
C TRP A 70 -12.71 -5.74 -13.59
N ARG A 71 -11.72 -6.59 -13.28
CA ARG A 71 -11.16 -6.71 -11.93
C ARG A 71 -10.47 -5.41 -11.48
N ASN A 72 -9.88 -4.68 -12.42
CA ASN A 72 -9.25 -3.40 -12.15
C ASN A 72 -10.31 -2.30 -11.93
N ILE A 73 -11.41 -2.32 -12.68
CA ILE A 73 -12.54 -1.39 -12.50
C ILE A 73 -13.14 -1.51 -11.10
N LEU A 74 -13.27 -2.74 -10.61
CA LEU A 74 -13.79 -3.03 -9.27
C LEU A 74 -12.73 -2.87 -8.17
N PHE A 75 -11.47 -2.57 -8.51
CA PHE A 75 -10.35 -2.50 -7.56
C PHE A 75 -10.14 -3.78 -6.73
N ILE A 76 -10.28 -4.95 -7.36
CA ILE A 76 -10.09 -6.26 -6.71
C ILE A 76 -9.01 -7.11 -7.36
N ASN A 77 -8.30 -6.56 -8.36
CA ASN A 77 -7.23 -7.27 -9.07
C ASN A 77 -6.16 -7.87 -8.12
N ASN A 78 -5.86 -7.22 -6.99
CA ASN A 78 -4.84 -7.66 -6.04
C ASN A 78 -5.22 -8.93 -5.25
N TYR A 79 -6.48 -9.38 -5.31
CA TYR A 79 -6.93 -10.65 -4.74
C TYR A 79 -6.78 -11.84 -5.70
N TYR A 80 -6.22 -11.60 -6.89
CA TYR A 80 -5.98 -12.63 -7.89
C TYR A 80 -4.49 -12.88 -8.06
N HIS A 81 -4.19 -13.97 -8.77
CA HIS A 81 -2.83 -14.38 -9.05
C HIS A 81 -2.08 -13.32 -9.87
N MET A 82 -0.80 -13.11 -9.55
CA MET A 82 0.10 -12.18 -10.24
C MET A 82 0.07 -12.29 -11.78
N ARG A 83 -0.03 -13.52 -12.33
CA ARG A 83 -0.06 -13.80 -13.78
C ARG A 83 -1.37 -13.38 -14.44
N ASP A 84 -2.46 -13.29 -13.68
CA ASP A 84 -3.78 -12.88 -14.16
C ASP A 84 -4.02 -11.36 -14.05
N MET A 85 -3.02 -10.61 -13.61
CA MET A 85 -3.12 -9.15 -13.53
C MET A 85 -2.82 -8.53 -14.87
N CYS A 86 -3.71 -7.66 -15.35
CA CYS A 86 -3.49 -6.88 -16.56
C CYS A 86 -2.13 -6.16 -16.55
N MET A 87 -1.80 -5.50 -15.44
CA MET A 87 -0.51 -4.86 -15.25
C MET A 87 -0.10 -5.03 -13.79
N LEU A 88 1.10 -5.53 -13.54
CA LEU A 88 1.55 -5.84 -12.19
C LEU A 88 1.31 -4.65 -11.25
N HIS A 89 1.80 -3.46 -11.60
CA HIS A 89 1.73 -2.26 -10.74
C HIS A 89 0.32 -1.82 -10.35
N THR A 90 -0.74 -2.26 -11.05
CA THR A 90 -2.11 -1.86 -10.74
C THR A 90 -2.62 -2.37 -9.39
N TRP A 91 -1.93 -3.34 -8.76
CA TRP A 91 -2.25 -3.80 -7.41
C TRP A 91 -2.30 -2.65 -6.39
N TYR A 92 -1.42 -1.66 -6.51
CA TYR A 92 -1.29 -0.59 -5.50
C TYR A 92 -2.53 0.30 -5.50
N VAL A 93 -3.11 0.55 -6.69
CA VAL A 93 -4.30 1.39 -6.85
C VAL A 93 -5.48 0.74 -6.15
N SER A 94 -5.62 -0.58 -6.29
CA SER A 94 -6.68 -1.34 -5.64
C SER A 94 -6.54 -1.38 -4.13
N VAL A 95 -5.34 -1.66 -3.63
CA VAL A 95 -5.05 -1.61 -2.18
C VAL A 95 -5.34 -0.23 -1.60
N ASP A 96 -4.92 0.84 -2.28
CA ASP A 96 -5.17 2.21 -1.85
C ASP A 96 -6.68 2.55 -1.82
N MET A 97 -7.46 2.08 -2.79
CA MET A 97 -8.91 2.26 -2.79
C MET A 97 -9.60 1.44 -1.68
N GLN A 98 -9.15 0.22 -1.43
CA GLN A 98 -9.67 -0.63 -0.35
C GLN A 98 -9.38 -0.01 1.02
N LEU A 99 -8.14 0.39 1.29
CA LEU A 99 -7.75 1.08 2.52
C LEU A 99 -8.48 2.42 2.67
N TYR A 100 -8.78 3.10 1.57
CA TYR A 100 -9.60 4.28 1.60
C TYR A 100 -11.02 4.02 2.08
N LEU A 101 -11.69 2.97 1.59
CA LEU A 101 -13.02 2.59 2.06
C LEU A 101 -13.00 2.24 3.55
N VAL A 102 -12.01 1.47 4.00
CA VAL A 102 -11.81 1.18 5.44
C VAL A 102 -11.57 2.47 6.23
N SER A 103 -10.82 3.42 5.68
CA SER A 103 -10.56 4.71 6.34
C SER A 103 -11.80 5.53 6.59
N ILE A 104 -12.87 5.38 5.78
CA ILE A 104 -14.15 6.05 6.02
C ILE A 104 -14.77 5.55 7.33
N LEU A 105 -14.70 4.25 7.61
CA LEU A 105 -15.19 3.69 8.89
C LEU A 105 -14.40 4.25 10.08
N VAL A 106 -13.08 4.33 9.94
CA VAL A 106 -12.20 4.91 10.96
C VAL A 106 -12.48 6.41 11.14
N LEU A 107 -12.72 7.15 10.06
CA LEU A 107 -13.12 8.56 10.11
C LEU A 107 -14.46 8.74 10.83
N LEU A 108 -15.47 7.90 10.54
CA LEU A 108 -16.75 7.92 11.26
C LEU A 108 -16.55 7.64 12.76
N ALA A 109 -15.64 6.73 13.11
CA ALA A 109 -15.28 6.49 14.50
C ALA A 109 -14.63 7.73 15.15
N PHE A 110 -13.73 8.43 14.46
CA PHE A 110 -13.15 9.70 14.93
C PHE A 110 -14.19 10.81 15.12
N LEU A 111 -15.23 10.84 14.28
CA LEU A 111 -16.34 11.79 14.41
C LEU A 111 -17.21 11.49 15.62
N ARG A 112 -17.38 10.20 15.98
CA ARG A 112 -18.13 9.79 17.18
C ARG A 112 -17.33 9.97 18.47
N SER A 113 -16.07 9.55 18.48
CA SER A 113 -15.18 9.65 19.65
C SER A 113 -13.72 9.60 19.23
N GLU A 114 -12.93 10.55 19.70
CA GLU A 114 -11.48 10.58 19.44
C GLU A 114 -10.79 9.30 19.92
N LYS A 115 -11.15 8.83 21.10
CA LYS A 115 -10.56 7.62 21.70
C LYS A 115 -10.88 6.39 20.86
N LEU A 116 -12.10 6.31 20.32
CA LEU A 116 -12.53 5.19 19.49
C LEU A 116 -11.77 5.17 18.14
N GLY A 117 -11.66 6.32 17.47
CA GLY A 117 -10.91 6.42 16.21
C GLY A 117 -9.43 6.06 16.38
N VAL A 118 -8.79 6.53 17.47
CA VAL A 118 -7.41 6.16 17.80
C VAL A 118 -7.29 4.66 18.10
N ALA A 119 -8.18 4.10 18.93
CA ALA A 119 -8.15 2.69 19.30
C ALA A 119 -8.29 1.77 18.07
N ILE A 120 -9.23 2.06 17.16
CA ILE A 120 -9.41 1.28 15.92
C ILE A 120 -8.18 1.42 15.01
N SER A 121 -7.61 2.62 14.88
CA SER A 121 -6.41 2.82 14.06
C SER A 121 -5.21 2.02 14.61
N VAL A 122 -4.97 2.08 15.92
CA VAL A 122 -3.90 1.30 16.59
C VAL A 122 -4.15 -0.20 16.44
N PHE A 123 -5.40 -0.65 16.58
CA PHE A 123 -5.76 -2.04 16.38
C PHE A 123 -5.44 -2.53 14.96
N ILE A 124 -5.80 -1.77 13.93
CA ILE A 124 -5.47 -2.11 12.53
C ILE A 124 -3.95 -2.15 12.31
N ILE A 125 -3.20 -1.21 12.89
CA ILE A 125 -1.73 -1.20 12.81
C ILE A 125 -1.15 -2.47 13.44
N LEU A 126 -1.61 -2.84 14.64
CA LEU A 126 -1.13 -4.05 15.33
C LEU A 126 -1.47 -5.31 14.53
N ILE A 127 -2.67 -5.43 13.97
CA ILE A 127 -3.03 -6.56 13.11
C ILE A 127 -2.13 -6.60 11.87
N SER A 128 -1.87 -5.46 11.22
CA SER A 128 -0.99 -5.37 10.06
C SER A 128 0.42 -5.89 10.38
N ILE A 129 0.98 -5.51 11.54
CA ILE A 129 2.29 -5.95 12.01
C ILE A 129 2.29 -7.45 12.27
N VAL A 130 1.30 -7.94 13.03
CA VAL A 130 1.18 -9.37 13.38
C VAL A 130 0.98 -10.22 12.13
N TYR A 131 0.13 -9.79 11.20
CA TYR A 131 -0.10 -10.47 9.93
C TYR A 131 1.18 -10.58 9.11
N SER A 132 1.90 -9.47 8.93
CA SER A 132 3.16 -9.45 8.17
C SER A 132 4.23 -10.37 8.79
N GLY A 133 4.32 -10.42 10.12
CA GLY A 133 5.22 -11.33 10.83
C GLY A 133 4.81 -12.79 10.73
N ALA A 134 3.53 -13.08 10.96
CA ALA A 134 2.99 -14.45 10.93
C ALA A 134 3.10 -15.09 9.54
N ILE A 135 2.79 -14.33 8.48
CA ILE A 135 2.93 -14.81 7.09
C ILE A 135 4.39 -15.04 6.73
N THR A 136 5.29 -14.14 7.13
CA THR A 136 6.73 -14.34 6.89
C THR A 136 7.26 -15.58 7.62
N TYR A 137 6.80 -15.84 8.84
CA TYR A 137 7.16 -17.06 9.58
C TYR A 137 6.58 -18.33 8.96
N ALA A 138 5.29 -18.31 8.59
CA ALA A 138 4.58 -19.50 8.12
C ALA A 138 5.06 -20.00 6.75
N TYR A 139 5.51 -19.08 5.89
CA TYR A 139 5.89 -19.39 4.50
C TYR A 139 7.39 -19.18 4.23
N ASP A 140 8.20 -18.97 5.28
CA ASP A 140 9.65 -18.66 5.21
C ASP A 140 10.00 -17.64 4.13
N LEU A 141 9.17 -16.58 4.03
CA LEU A 141 9.26 -15.63 2.94
C LEU A 141 10.39 -14.64 3.17
N MET A 142 11.24 -14.49 2.15
CA MET A 142 12.21 -13.41 2.12
C MET A 142 11.50 -12.05 2.07
N PRO A 143 11.99 -11.02 2.78
CA PRO A 143 11.18 -9.88 3.15
C PRO A 143 11.13 -8.80 2.06
N THR A 144 11.98 -8.92 1.04
CA THR A 144 12.09 -7.99 -0.08
C THR A 144 12.00 -8.77 -1.38
N LEU A 145 11.38 -8.14 -2.39
CA LEU A 145 11.33 -8.60 -3.77
C LEU A 145 12.71 -8.37 -4.42
N THR A 146 13.75 -8.98 -3.86
CA THR A 146 15.08 -9.02 -4.46
C THR A 146 15.07 -10.05 -5.59
N VAL A 147 16.10 -10.02 -6.44
CA VAL A 147 16.37 -11.02 -7.50
C VAL A 147 16.51 -12.45 -6.95
N ALA A 148 16.44 -12.62 -5.63
CA ALA A 148 16.68 -13.85 -4.91
C ALA A 148 15.46 -14.80 -4.86
N TYR A 149 14.28 -14.37 -5.29
CA TYR A 149 13.25 -15.32 -5.69
C TYR A 149 13.58 -15.82 -7.09
N THR A 150 14.34 -16.90 -7.23
CA THR A 150 14.60 -17.49 -8.56
C THR A 150 13.41 -18.29 -9.06
N ASP A 151 12.61 -18.83 -8.14
CA ASP A 151 11.39 -19.59 -8.44
C ASP A 151 10.19 -18.66 -8.70
N PRO A 152 9.49 -18.79 -9.85
CA PRO A 152 8.25 -18.08 -10.13
C PRO A 152 7.14 -18.25 -9.09
N ASP A 153 7.06 -19.40 -8.42
CA ASP A 153 5.98 -19.73 -7.49
C ASP A 153 6.22 -19.04 -6.13
N ASP A 154 7.46 -18.98 -5.66
CA ASP A 154 7.82 -18.21 -4.47
C ASP A 154 7.61 -16.71 -4.68
N ARG A 155 7.92 -16.18 -5.88
CA ARG A 155 7.61 -14.79 -6.25
C ARG A 155 6.13 -14.49 -6.12
N GLN A 156 5.31 -15.38 -6.64
CA GLN A 156 3.86 -15.24 -6.57
C GLN A 156 3.39 -15.27 -5.12
N LEU A 157 3.88 -16.21 -4.32
CA LEU A 157 3.49 -16.37 -2.92
C LEU A 157 3.81 -15.09 -2.12
N PHE A 158 5.03 -14.58 -2.28
CA PHE A 158 5.44 -13.29 -1.71
C PHE A 158 4.55 -12.15 -2.21
N PHE A 159 4.33 -12.09 -3.52
CA PHE A 159 3.55 -11.01 -4.11
C PHE A 159 2.11 -10.99 -3.55
N PHE A 160 1.47 -12.15 -3.50
CA PHE A 160 0.08 -12.29 -3.07
C PHE A 160 -0.12 -12.06 -1.57
N TYR A 161 0.67 -12.76 -0.72
CA TYR A 161 0.46 -12.73 0.73
C TYR A 161 1.10 -11.53 1.40
N THR A 162 2.19 -11.00 0.83
CA THR A 162 2.94 -9.88 1.40
C THR A 162 2.78 -8.60 0.60
N TYR A 163 3.09 -8.60 -0.70
CA TYR A 163 3.37 -7.35 -1.41
C TYR A 163 2.10 -6.58 -1.80
N ALA A 164 1.15 -7.29 -2.42
CA ALA A 164 -0.13 -6.80 -2.92
C ALA A 164 -1.28 -7.02 -1.93
N ASN A 165 -0.99 -7.56 -0.75
CA ASN A 165 -1.99 -7.78 0.28
C ASN A 165 -2.39 -6.46 0.95
N THR A 166 -3.69 -6.25 1.13
CA THR A 166 -4.24 -5.01 1.71
C THR A 166 -3.89 -4.87 3.18
N LEU A 167 -3.89 -5.98 3.93
CA LEU A 167 -3.67 -5.98 5.36
C LEU A 167 -2.21 -5.69 5.72
N SER A 168 -1.26 -6.22 4.96
CA SER A 168 0.17 -5.92 5.16
C SER A 168 0.52 -4.44 4.94
N ARG A 169 -0.27 -3.73 4.13
CA ARG A 169 -0.10 -2.29 3.83
C ARG A 169 -0.93 -1.37 4.72
N ALA A 170 -1.81 -1.92 5.54
CA ALA A 170 -2.70 -1.14 6.38
C ALA A 170 -1.92 -0.35 7.45
N GLY A 171 -0.88 -0.94 8.03
CA GLY A 171 -0.02 -0.33 9.06
C GLY A 171 0.44 1.10 8.71
N PRO A 172 1.30 1.29 7.70
CA PRO A 172 1.79 2.61 7.32
C PRO A 172 0.65 3.56 6.91
N TYR A 173 -0.41 3.04 6.29
CA TYR A 173 -1.57 3.84 5.89
C TYR A 173 -2.30 4.45 7.10
N PHE A 174 -2.55 3.67 8.16
CA PHE A 174 -3.22 4.16 9.36
C PHE A 174 -2.31 4.95 10.30
N ILE A 175 -0.99 4.69 10.30
CA ILE A 175 0.00 5.57 10.96
C ILE A 175 -0.11 6.98 10.39
N GLY A 176 -0.20 7.14 9.07
CA GLY A 176 -0.37 8.44 8.45
C GLY A 176 -1.71 9.12 8.75
N ILE A 177 -2.79 8.36 8.95
CA ILE A 177 -4.07 8.92 9.43
C ILE A 177 -3.93 9.44 10.85
N LEU A 178 -3.32 8.67 11.75
CA LEU A 178 -3.06 9.10 13.13
C LEU A 178 -2.18 10.36 13.19
N PHE A 179 -1.12 10.38 12.39
CA PHE A 179 -0.25 11.55 12.28
C PHE A 179 -1.02 12.78 11.76
N GLY A 180 -1.79 12.63 10.67
CA GLY A 180 -2.64 13.70 10.15
C GLY A 180 -3.65 14.20 11.19
N TYR A 181 -4.21 13.31 12.00
CA TYR A 181 -5.09 13.68 13.10
C TYR A 181 -4.38 14.49 14.20
N MET A 182 -3.16 14.08 14.59
CA MET A 182 -2.35 14.82 15.56
C MET A 182 -2.05 16.25 15.09
N MET A 183 -1.77 16.43 13.80
CA MET A 183 -1.55 17.75 13.20
C MET A 183 -2.77 18.66 13.26
N ILE A 184 -3.99 18.11 13.15
CA ILE A 184 -5.23 18.90 13.31
C ILE A 184 -5.41 19.34 14.76
N LYS A 185 -5.14 18.43 15.71
CA LYS A 185 -5.36 18.68 17.14
C LYS A 185 -4.36 19.68 17.71
N LYS A 186 -3.15 19.72 17.16
CA LYS A 186 -2.08 20.61 17.60
C LYS A 186 -1.43 21.28 16.38
N PRO A 187 -2.07 22.29 15.77
CA PRO A 187 -1.56 22.95 14.58
C PRO A 187 -0.27 23.75 14.85
N ASP A 188 -0.10 24.28 16.06
CA ASP A 188 1.02 25.15 16.43
C ASP A 188 2.20 24.40 17.06
N ILE A 189 2.41 23.12 16.74
CA ILE A 189 3.60 22.40 17.21
C ILE A 189 4.84 23.00 16.53
N GLN A 190 5.57 23.81 17.27
CA GLN A 190 6.90 24.27 16.87
C GLN A 190 7.94 23.25 17.30
N ILE A 191 8.44 22.47 16.34
CA ILE A 191 9.54 21.53 16.58
C ILE A 191 10.84 22.31 16.63
N SER A 192 11.63 22.15 17.69
CA SER A 192 12.93 22.82 17.80
C SER A 192 13.87 22.38 16.67
N LYS A 193 14.69 23.30 16.14
CA LYS A 193 15.66 22.99 15.07
C LYS A 193 16.58 21.81 15.42
N LYS A 194 16.97 21.69 16.70
CA LYS A 194 17.76 20.56 17.20
C LYS A 194 17.01 19.24 17.06
N LEU A 195 15.75 19.20 17.50
CA LEU A 195 14.92 18.01 17.38
C LEU A 195 14.64 17.65 15.92
N GLN A 196 14.43 18.63 15.05
CA GLN A 196 14.28 18.40 13.60
C GLN A 196 15.52 17.71 13.03
N VAL A 197 16.72 18.24 13.28
CA VAL A 197 17.98 17.63 12.78
C VAL A 197 18.13 16.20 13.30
N ILE A 198 17.87 15.97 14.60
CA ILE A 198 17.91 14.61 15.18
C ILE A 198 16.93 13.68 14.45
N CYS A 199 15.67 14.10 14.26
CA CYS A 199 14.67 13.30 13.56
C CYS A 199 15.07 13.00 12.10
N TRP A 200 15.65 13.97 11.39
CA TRP A 200 16.17 13.78 10.04
C TRP A 200 17.32 12.77 10.01
N CYS A 201 18.29 12.89 10.92
CA CYS A 201 19.41 11.94 11.01
C CYS A 201 18.93 10.53 11.35
N VAL A 202 18.01 10.39 12.32
CA VAL A 202 17.43 9.10 12.69
C VAL A 202 16.66 8.48 11.52
N SER A 203 15.85 9.28 10.82
CA SER A 203 15.10 8.81 9.65
C SER A 203 16.03 8.37 8.52
N ALA A 204 17.06 9.17 8.20
CA ALA A 204 18.03 8.85 7.16
C ALA A 204 18.84 7.59 7.52
N GLY A 205 19.25 7.46 8.79
CA GLY A 205 19.91 6.26 9.30
C GLY A 205 19.01 5.03 9.20
N ALA A 206 17.74 5.13 9.61
CA ALA A 206 16.79 4.03 9.52
C ALA A 206 16.55 3.60 8.06
N CYS A 207 16.31 4.54 7.14
CA CYS A 207 16.17 4.23 5.71
C CYS A 207 17.45 3.59 5.14
N GLY A 208 18.62 4.09 5.53
CA GLY A 208 19.91 3.49 5.16
C GLY A 208 20.02 2.05 5.65
N CYS A 209 19.76 1.79 6.93
CA CYS A 209 19.79 0.44 7.51
C CYS A 209 18.87 -0.52 6.76
N VAL A 210 17.63 -0.10 6.43
CA VAL A 210 16.67 -0.91 5.68
C VAL A 210 17.23 -1.34 4.31
N ILE A 211 17.92 -0.44 3.61
CA ILE A 211 18.51 -0.72 2.31
C ILE A 211 19.75 -1.61 2.46
N PHE A 212 20.70 -1.24 3.32
CA PHE A 212 21.97 -1.93 3.43
C PHE A 212 21.86 -3.33 4.07
N ILE A 213 20.92 -3.56 4.98
CA ILE A 213 20.74 -4.89 5.59
C ILE A 213 20.32 -5.92 4.55
N THR A 214 19.48 -5.54 3.58
CA THR A 214 19.08 -6.43 2.48
C THR A 214 20.24 -6.75 1.55
N SER A 215 21.16 -5.80 1.31
CA SER A 215 22.38 -6.05 0.57
C SER A 215 23.32 -7.01 1.32
N SER A 216 23.40 -6.91 2.64
CA SER A 216 24.22 -7.80 3.47
C SER A 216 23.68 -9.23 3.46
N TRP A 217 22.36 -9.40 3.51
CA TRP A 217 21.72 -10.71 3.39
C TRP A 217 21.98 -11.38 2.03
N PHE A 218 22.10 -10.59 0.98
CA PHE A 218 22.39 -11.13 -0.35
C PHE A 218 23.87 -11.51 -0.53
N LYS A 219 24.81 -10.74 0.05
CA LYS A 219 26.25 -10.89 -0.24
C LYS A 219 27.03 -11.65 0.83
N VAL A 220 26.59 -11.65 2.09
CA VAL A 220 27.42 -12.03 3.24
C VAL A 220 26.88 -13.25 3.98
N TYR A 221 25.58 -13.28 4.30
CA TYR A 221 24.99 -14.38 5.09
C TYR A 221 23.48 -14.50 4.88
N TYR A 222 22.93 -15.70 5.05
CA TYR A 222 21.47 -15.91 5.01
C TYR A 222 20.83 -15.48 6.35
N PRO A 223 19.79 -14.62 6.35
CA PRO A 223 19.17 -14.14 7.58
C PRO A 223 18.51 -15.26 8.37
N SER A 224 18.52 -15.13 9.70
CA SER A 224 17.74 -16.05 10.54
C SER A 224 16.24 -15.76 10.44
N THR A 225 15.40 -16.77 10.69
CA THR A 225 13.93 -16.62 10.65
C THR A 225 13.44 -15.50 11.57
N LEU A 226 14.08 -15.30 12.73
CA LEU A 226 13.75 -14.21 13.64
C LEU A 226 14.04 -12.83 13.01
N GLN A 227 15.17 -12.67 12.32
CA GLN A 227 15.52 -11.42 11.64
C GLN A 227 14.53 -11.12 10.50
N LEU A 228 14.12 -12.15 9.76
CA LEU A 228 13.12 -12.05 8.69
C LEU A 228 11.78 -11.57 9.22
N VAL A 229 11.29 -12.19 10.30
CA VAL A 229 10.01 -11.84 10.92
C VAL A 229 10.03 -10.41 11.47
N ILE A 230 11.09 -10.01 12.18
CA ILE A 230 11.21 -8.65 12.73
C ILE A 230 11.22 -7.62 11.60
N TYR A 231 12.00 -7.88 10.54
CA TYR A 231 12.08 -6.97 9.40
C TYR A 231 10.72 -6.86 8.71
N ALA A 232 10.07 -7.99 8.39
CA ALA A 232 8.78 -8.01 7.72
C ALA A 232 7.68 -7.33 8.54
N SER A 233 7.71 -7.45 9.86
CA SER A 233 6.67 -6.89 10.74
C SER A 233 6.78 -5.38 10.90
N LEU A 234 8.00 -4.83 10.95
CA LEU A 234 8.24 -3.42 11.28
C LEU A 234 8.46 -2.51 10.06
N ILE A 235 8.91 -3.06 8.94
CA ILE A 235 9.39 -2.27 7.79
C ILE A 235 8.41 -2.29 6.61
N LYS A 236 7.35 -3.12 6.65
CA LYS A 236 6.31 -3.19 5.61
C LYS A 236 5.19 -2.15 5.81
#